data_AF-A0A453RFW1-F1
#
_entry.id   AF-A0A453RFW1-F1
#
_cell.length_a   1.000
_cell.length_b   1.000
_cell.length_c   1.000
_cell.angle_alpha   90.00
_cell.angle_beta   90.00
_cell.angle_gamma   90.00
#
_symmetry.space_group_name_H-M   'P 1'
#
loop_
_entity.id
_entity.type
_entity.pdbx_description
1 polymer ?
#
loop_
_entity_poly.entity_id
_entity_poly.type
_entity_poly.pdbx_seq_one_letter_code
_entity_poly.pdbx_strand_id
1 'polypeptide(L)'
;IIENDASSGDFCTRREFARWFVKLCSKLERKRMHRIIPNLITSGSFESAFDDVDFDDPDFLYIQSLGESGIVPSKLSSFFGTSANGSQSANTNSNFLPESYLSRFDLVNWKLLVEYPFASELDQKMLSKNVHTLDLSAWPDVTASVFVDLFGGDHSIVSKVFGNTRRLQHHKPVTKAQAAAALTSGRMEEVVRDELNRLEAENQSRLSAMGEMMEELINRGDIKQYWEVKIKKEQDRGFEVEKHLQDVLHELANERTDQEKEIADLLKEKSALERQNQELVCLRSEVDGMYDRLATESLEVMADEENLEKLSSDMSSKHQAVTEAKSYLEAEKEALTMLRSWVEQEAARVHERAEVLERAVRRWRVPAD
;
A
#
# COMPACT_ATOMS: atom_id res chain seq x y z
N ILE A 1 26.83 36.20 11.64
CA ILE A 1 26.68 37.49 12.37
C ILE A 1 25.27 37.98 12.15
N ILE A 2 24.91 38.17 10.88
CA ILE A 2 23.53 38.16 10.38
C ILE A 2 23.04 36.70 10.32
N GLU A 3 21.75 36.46 10.55
CA GLU A 3 21.15 35.13 10.46
C GLU A 3 21.02 34.66 8.99
N ASN A 4 21.13 33.34 8.74
CA ASN A 4 21.18 32.78 7.38
C ASN A 4 19.84 32.89 6.61
N ASP A 5 18.74 33.02 7.33
CA ASP A 5 17.38 33.14 6.84
C ASP A 5 16.91 34.60 6.68
N ALA A 6 17.78 35.58 6.95
CA ALA A 6 17.45 37.00 6.82
C ALA A 6 17.18 37.38 5.36
N SER A 7 15.93 37.73 5.04
CA SER A 7 15.52 38.27 3.73
C SER A 7 16.15 39.65 3.48
N SER A 8 16.83 39.80 2.35
CA SER A 8 17.55 41.03 1.98
C SER A 8 16.64 42.24 1.76
N GLY A 9 15.39 42.00 1.32
CA GLY A 9 14.41 43.03 0.99
C GLY A 9 13.61 43.57 2.19
N ASP A 10 13.60 42.84 3.31
CA ASP A 10 12.80 43.21 4.48
C ASP A 10 13.40 44.41 5.20
N PHE A 11 12.57 45.17 5.92
CA PHE A 11 13.05 46.25 6.78
C PHE A 11 13.73 45.68 8.03
N CYS A 12 14.85 46.29 8.40
CA CYS A 12 15.61 45.90 9.58
C CYS A 12 15.05 46.62 10.81
N THR A 13 14.81 45.87 11.89
CA THR A 13 14.43 46.47 13.17
C THR A 13 15.67 46.97 13.92
N ARG A 14 15.46 47.90 14.86
CA ARG A 14 16.54 48.40 15.73
C ARG A 14 17.20 47.28 16.54
N ARG A 15 16.40 46.32 17.01
CA ARG A 15 16.86 45.09 17.68
C ARG A 15 17.80 44.28 16.81
N GLU A 16 17.37 43.92 15.59
CA GLU A 16 18.17 43.10 14.67
C GLU A 16 19.51 43.77 14.38
N PHE A 17 19.48 45.07 14.07
CA PHE A 17 20.70 45.81 13.79
C PHE A 17 21.62 45.90 15.01
N ALA A 18 21.08 46.16 16.20
CA ALA A 18 21.87 46.20 17.44
C ALA A 18 22.58 44.87 17.70
N ARG A 19 21.85 43.75 17.54
CA ARG A 19 22.40 42.40 17.66
C ARG A 19 23.53 42.17 16.65
N TRP A 20 23.31 42.47 15.38
CA TRP A 20 24.32 42.26 14.34
C TRP A 20 25.55 43.15 14.54
N PHE A 21 25.33 44.41 14.89
CA PHE A 21 26.38 45.41 15.07
C PHE A 21 27.29 45.05 16.24
N VAL A 22 26.71 44.73 17.41
CA VAL A 22 27.50 44.34 18.58
C VAL A 22 28.18 42.97 18.36
N LYS A 23 27.52 42.00 17.72
CA LYS A 23 28.16 40.72 17.33
C LYS A 23 29.36 40.94 16.41
N LEU A 24 29.26 41.89 15.47
CA LEU A 24 30.35 42.23 14.56
C LEU A 24 31.51 42.89 15.29
N CYS A 25 31.25 43.95 16.04
CA CYS A 25 32.27 44.65 16.81
C CYS A 25 32.93 43.76 17.86
N SER A 26 32.20 42.86 18.53
CA SER A 26 32.78 41.98 19.54
C SER A 26 33.70 40.89 18.96
N LYS A 27 33.36 40.36 17.78
CA LYS A 27 34.07 39.23 17.15
C LYS A 27 35.19 39.65 16.21
N LEU A 28 34.98 40.71 15.42
CA LEU A 28 35.92 41.08 14.35
C LEU A 28 36.79 42.28 14.71
N GLU A 29 36.36 43.19 15.60
CA GLU A 29 37.17 44.37 15.93
C GLU A 29 38.40 43.98 16.77
N ARG A 30 39.58 44.27 16.24
CA ARG A 30 40.87 44.01 16.90
C ARG A 30 41.27 45.12 17.85
N LYS A 31 40.85 46.36 17.59
CA LYS A 31 41.20 47.53 18.41
C LYS A 31 40.28 47.64 19.63
N ARG A 32 40.85 47.59 20.83
CA ARG A 32 40.09 47.70 22.10
C ARG A 32 39.21 48.95 22.18
N MET A 33 39.64 50.08 21.58
CA MET A 33 38.90 51.36 21.62
C MET A 33 37.61 51.38 20.80
N HIS A 34 37.43 50.45 19.86
CA HIS A 34 36.22 50.37 19.02
C HIS A 34 35.42 49.08 19.29
N ARG A 35 35.87 48.29 20.27
CA ARG A 35 35.28 47.00 20.59
C ARG A 35 34.13 47.19 21.58
N ILE A 36 32.93 46.85 21.14
CA ILE A 36 31.75 46.77 21.98
C ILE A 36 31.66 45.33 22.50
N ILE A 37 31.69 45.14 23.82
CA ILE A 37 31.67 43.82 24.43
C ILE A 37 30.33 43.61 25.15
N PRO A 38 29.51 42.64 24.72
CA PRO A 38 28.29 42.27 25.43
C PRO A 38 28.63 41.51 26.70
N ASN A 39 28.82 42.23 27.80
CA ASN A 39 29.11 41.68 29.10
C ASN A 39 28.08 42.16 30.12
N LEU A 40 27.65 41.25 30.98
CA LEU A 40 26.90 41.61 32.19
C LEU A 40 27.92 41.98 33.27
N ILE A 41 27.98 43.25 33.68
CA ILE A 41 28.82 43.65 34.82
C ILE A 41 28.26 42.97 36.08
N THR A 42 28.94 41.91 36.54
CA THR A 42 28.48 41.04 37.65
C THR A 42 28.75 41.64 39.04
N SER A 43 29.20 42.90 39.12
CA SER A 43 29.64 43.53 40.38
C SER A 43 29.26 45.01 40.42
N GLY A 44 27.96 45.27 40.60
CA GLY A 44 27.38 46.61 40.76
C GLY A 44 25.86 46.56 40.81
N SER A 45 25.21 47.64 41.27
CA SER A 45 23.76 47.82 41.08
C SER A 45 23.47 47.87 39.59
N PHE A 46 22.78 46.85 39.08
CA PHE A 46 22.48 46.72 37.67
C PHE A 46 21.36 47.70 37.28
N GLU A 47 21.70 48.72 36.49
CA GLU A 47 20.74 49.68 35.95
C GLU A 47 20.55 49.44 34.45
N SER A 48 19.31 49.13 34.04
CA SER A 48 18.97 48.99 32.62
C SER A 48 19.11 50.32 31.90
N ALA A 49 19.78 50.31 30.75
CA ALA A 49 19.96 51.49 29.91
C ALA A 49 18.62 52.04 29.40
N PHE A 50 17.62 51.18 29.23
CA PHE A 50 16.32 51.50 28.63
C PHE A 50 15.14 51.00 29.47
N ASP A 51 14.04 51.76 29.45
CA ASP A 51 12.80 51.47 30.19
C ASP A 51 12.00 50.31 29.58
N ASP A 52 12.11 50.10 28.28
CA ASP A 52 11.27 49.21 27.48
C ASP A 52 11.94 47.88 27.10
N VAL A 53 13.12 47.59 27.67
CA VAL A 53 13.86 46.35 27.45
C VAL A 53 14.22 45.73 28.80
N ASP A 54 13.68 44.54 29.05
CA ASP A 54 13.87 43.79 30.29
C ASP A 54 15.06 42.80 30.18
N PHE A 55 15.56 42.34 31.32
CA PHE A 55 16.67 41.39 31.43
C PHE A 55 16.37 40.04 30.75
N ASP A 56 15.10 39.62 30.73
CA ASP A 56 14.66 38.37 30.10
C ASP A 56 14.61 38.45 28.56
N ASP A 57 14.84 39.64 27.98
CA ASP A 57 14.89 39.81 26.53
C ASP A 57 16.12 39.08 25.94
N PRO A 58 15.96 38.25 24.89
CA PRO A 58 17.07 37.47 24.32
C PRO A 58 18.20 38.35 23.73
N ASP A 59 17.89 39.58 23.34
CA ASP A 59 18.84 40.55 22.81
C ASP A 59 19.25 41.61 23.82
N PHE A 60 18.83 41.46 25.09
CA PHE A 60 19.09 42.39 26.17
C PHE A 60 20.55 42.84 26.23
N LEU A 61 21.49 41.88 26.25
CA LEU A 61 22.92 42.17 26.35
C LEU A 61 23.42 43.02 25.18
N TYR A 62 22.92 42.80 23.97
CA TYR A 62 23.34 43.57 22.80
C TYR A 62 22.80 45.00 22.85
N ILE A 63 21.53 45.17 23.24
CA ILE A 63 20.90 46.48 23.36
C ILE A 63 21.52 47.27 24.51
N GLN A 64 21.70 46.65 25.68
CA GLN A 64 22.35 47.22 26.85
C GLN A 64 23.76 47.72 26.50
N SER A 65 24.55 46.92 25.79
CA SER A 65 25.92 47.30 25.38
C SER A 65 25.97 48.58 24.56
N LEU A 66 24.97 48.82 23.71
CA LEU A 66 24.91 50.05 22.91
C LEU A 66 24.59 51.27 23.78
N GLY A 67 23.72 51.10 24.77
CA GLY A 67 23.39 52.14 25.74
C GLY A 67 24.57 52.49 26.66
N GLU A 68 25.28 51.46 27.15
CA GLU A 68 26.49 51.62 27.98
C GLU A 68 27.67 52.23 27.21
N SER A 69 27.78 51.92 25.91
CA SER A 69 28.82 52.49 25.03
C SER A 69 28.52 53.94 24.61
N GLY A 70 27.37 54.50 25.00
CA GLY A 70 26.94 55.85 24.60
C GLY A 70 26.60 56.00 23.12
N ILE A 71 26.46 54.90 22.39
CA ILE A 71 26.11 54.89 20.96
C ILE A 71 24.63 55.25 20.77
N VAL A 72 23.80 54.75 21.69
CA VAL A 72 22.37 55.04 21.75
C VAL A 72 22.09 55.82 23.02
N PRO A 73 21.47 57.00 22.94
CA PRO A 73 21.11 57.79 24.12
C PRO A 73 20.27 56.95 25.09
N SER A 74 20.71 56.88 26.34
CA SER A 74 20.14 56.03 27.38
C SER A 74 20.15 56.78 28.72
N LYS A 75 19.52 56.21 29.75
CA LYS A 75 19.57 56.77 31.12
C LYS A 75 21.00 56.91 31.64
N LEU A 76 21.87 56.00 31.19
CA LEU A 76 23.28 55.94 31.57
C LEU A 76 24.12 57.05 30.92
N SER A 77 23.62 57.69 29.86
CA SER A 77 24.31 58.78 29.16
C SER A 77 24.51 60.02 30.05
N SER A 78 23.65 60.22 31.07
CA SER A 78 23.78 61.28 32.08
C SER A 78 24.91 61.03 33.09
N PHE A 79 25.39 59.80 33.24
CA PHE A 79 26.31 59.42 34.31
C PHE A 79 27.77 59.75 33.99
N PHE A 80 28.13 59.91 32.71
CA PHE A 80 29.49 60.21 32.25
C PHE A 80 29.64 61.69 31.82
N GLY A 81 29.43 62.60 32.77
CA GLY A 81 30.16 63.87 32.88
C GLY A 81 30.18 64.83 31.69
N THR A 82 29.05 65.45 31.34
CA THR A 82 29.00 66.84 30.80
C THR A 82 27.68 67.52 31.21
N SER A 83 27.42 67.64 32.52
CA SER A 83 26.40 68.58 33.02
C SER A 83 27.02 69.97 33.16
N ALA A 84 27.02 70.71 32.06
CA ALA A 84 27.19 72.16 32.05
C ALA A 84 26.00 72.80 31.33
N ASN A 85 24.79 72.47 31.77
CA ASN A 85 23.65 73.39 31.84
C ASN A 85 22.44 72.64 32.40
N GLY A 86 22.03 73.04 33.61
CA GLY A 86 20.86 72.52 34.28
C GLY A 86 19.58 72.96 33.57
N SER A 87 18.99 72.05 32.79
CA SER A 87 17.55 71.89 32.62
C SER A 87 17.26 70.74 31.66
N GLN A 88 17.40 69.50 32.10
CA GLN A 88 16.66 68.40 31.46
C GLN A 88 15.87 67.67 32.55
N SER A 89 14.56 67.80 32.43
CA SER A 89 13.55 67.16 33.26
C SER A 89 13.86 65.68 33.41
N ALA A 90 13.94 65.21 34.66
CA ALA A 90 14.13 63.82 35.06
C ALA A 90 12.93 62.90 34.72
N ASN A 91 12.30 63.10 33.56
CA ASN A 91 11.04 62.45 33.20
C ASN A 91 10.83 62.31 31.67
N THR A 92 11.90 61.96 30.95
CA THR A 92 11.77 61.47 29.57
C THR A 92 12.11 59.98 29.58
N ASN A 93 11.10 59.13 29.45
CA ASN A 93 11.26 57.68 29.33
C ASN A 93 12.31 57.38 28.26
N SER A 94 13.40 56.73 28.64
CA SER A 94 14.51 56.42 27.75
C SER A 94 14.23 55.07 27.11
N ASN A 95 13.45 55.08 26.03
CA ASN A 95 13.03 53.87 25.34
C ASN A 95 13.95 53.56 24.14
N PHE A 96 14.33 52.30 23.98
CA PHE A 96 15.09 51.81 22.83
C PHE A 96 14.21 51.57 21.59
N LEU A 97 12.96 51.15 21.79
CA LEU A 97 11.98 50.77 20.78
C LEU A 97 12.46 49.61 19.89
N PRO A 98 12.71 48.41 20.45
CA PRO A 98 13.37 47.30 19.75
C PRO A 98 12.66 46.85 18.47
N GLU A 99 11.32 46.85 18.47
CA GLU A 99 10.50 46.39 17.34
C GLU A 99 10.29 47.46 16.26
N SER A 100 10.74 48.71 16.49
CA SER A 100 10.62 49.75 15.48
C SER A 100 11.67 49.61 14.38
N TYR A 101 11.31 50.03 13.17
CA TYR A 101 12.23 49.98 12.03
C TYR A 101 13.40 50.95 12.24
N LEU A 102 14.59 50.47 11.91
CA LEU A 102 15.80 51.27 11.97
C LEU A 102 15.74 52.37 10.92
N SER A 103 15.89 53.62 11.36
CA SER A 103 15.97 54.78 10.48
C SER A 103 17.35 54.89 9.83
N ARG A 104 17.43 55.55 8.67
CA ARG A 104 18.73 55.85 8.02
C ARG A 104 19.62 56.70 8.92
N PHE A 105 19.03 57.61 9.69
CA PHE A 105 19.74 58.40 10.68
C PHE A 105 20.38 57.53 11.76
N ASP A 106 19.59 56.67 12.40
CA ASP A 106 20.09 55.79 13.47
C ASP A 106 21.21 54.89 12.97
N LEU A 107 21.01 54.25 11.81
CA LEU A 107 22.03 53.40 11.18
C LEU A 107 23.37 54.14 11.02
N VAL A 108 23.32 55.31 10.39
CA VAL A 108 24.51 56.12 10.08
C VAL A 108 25.12 56.64 11.38
N ASN A 109 24.33 57.23 12.26
CA ASN A 109 24.83 57.81 13.51
C ASN A 109 25.49 56.75 14.40
N TRP A 110 24.85 55.59 14.60
CA TRP A 110 25.39 54.52 15.44
C TRP A 110 26.70 53.97 14.87
N LYS A 111 26.76 53.76 13.56
CA LYS A 111 27.98 53.30 12.90
C LYS A 111 29.09 54.34 13.01
N LEU A 112 28.78 55.61 12.81
CA LEU A 112 29.77 56.70 12.80
C LEU A 112 30.32 57.05 14.17
N LEU A 113 29.56 56.89 15.25
CA LEU A 113 30.07 57.06 16.62
C LEU A 113 31.19 56.06 16.93
N VAL A 114 31.09 54.83 16.41
CA VAL A 114 32.14 53.82 16.54
C VAL A 114 33.27 54.07 15.55
N GLU A 115 32.95 54.53 14.34
CA GLU A 115 33.90 54.81 13.26
C GLU A 115 34.78 56.04 13.56
N TYR A 116 34.25 57.09 14.17
CA TYR A 116 34.99 58.33 14.39
C TYR A 116 34.77 58.87 15.81
N PRO A 117 35.26 58.19 16.86
CA PRO A 117 35.00 58.57 18.25
C PRO A 117 35.54 59.97 18.63
N PHE A 118 36.51 60.51 17.88
CA PHE A 118 37.11 61.84 18.12
C PHE A 118 36.63 62.93 17.16
N ALA A 119 35.62 62.68 16.32
CA ALA A 119 35.17 63.67 15.34
C ALA A 119 34.62 64.96 15.97
N SER A 120 34.24 64.93 17.25
CA SER A 120 33.71 66.10 17.98
C SER A 120 34.71 67.25 18.16
N GLU A 121 36.01 67.02 17.94
CA GLU A 121 37.06 68.06 18.08
C GLU A 121 37.28 68.89 16.80
N LEU A 122 36.60 68.54 15.69
CA LEU A 122 36.81 69.16 14.39
C LEU A 122 35.85 70.34 14.14
N ASP A 123 36.35 71.44 13.55
CA ASP A 123 35.54 72.64 13.29
C ASP A 123 34.42 72.36 12.27
N GLN A 124 33.20 72.20 12.79
CA GLN A 124 31.98 71.93 12.03
C GLN A 124 31.70 72.98 10.94
N LYS A 125 32.19 74.22 11.10
CA LYS A 125 32.01 75.30 10.14
C LYS A 125 32.87 75.17 8.87
N MET A 126 34.03 74.51 8.97
CA MET A 126 34.87 74.21 7.80
C MET A 126 34.27 73.07 6.97
N LEU A 127 33.70 72.07 7.66
CA LEU A 127 33.17 70.86 7.05
C LEU A 127 31.82 71.09 6.33
N SER A 128 30.97 71.97 6.85
CA SER A 128 29.63 72.20 6.27
C SER A 128 29.64 72.84 4.86
N LYS A 129 30.73 73.49 4.44
CA LYS A 129 30.79 74.24 3.17
C LYS A 129 30.88 73.36 1.92
N ASN A 130 31.34 72.11 2.04
CA ASN A 130 31.63 71.23 0.89
C ASN A 130 30.69 70.02 0.78
N VAL A 131 29.66 69.92 1.62
CA VAL A 131 28.72 68.79 1.60
C VAL A 131 27.48 69.13 0.80
N HIS A 132 27.12 68.27 -0.16
CA HIS A 132 26.07 68.52 -1.16
C HIS A 132 24.70 67.88 -0.85
N THR A 133 24.48 67.39 0.38
CA THR A 133 23.23 66.70 0.75
C THR A 133 22.19 67.71 1.24
N LEU A 134 21.07 67.80 0.52
CA LEU A 134 20.09 68.88 0.66
C LEU A 134 19.27 68.81 1.96
N ASP A 135 19.14 67.64 2.57
CA ASP A 135 18.30 67.42 3.76
C ASP A 135 19.08 67.34 5.07
N LEU A 136 20.40 67.59 5.07
CA LEU A 136 21.23 67.59 6.28
C LEU A 136 20.79 68.64 7.31
N SER A 137 20.30 69.80 6.87
CA SER A 137 19.81 70.84 7.78
C SER A 137 18.53 70.45 8.52
N ALA A 138 17.82 69.41 8.04
CA ALA A 138 16.63 68.88 8.67
C ALA A 138 16.92 67.71 9.63
N TRP A 139 18.18 67.28 9.76
CA TRP A 139 18.56 66.21 10.68
C TRP A 139 18.61 66.74 12.12
N PRO A 140 18.05 66.00 13.10
CA PRO A 140 18.23 66.33 14.50
C PRO A 140 19.72 66.14 14.87
N ASP A 141 20.35 67.21 15.35
CA ASP A 141 21.74 67.26 15.81
C ASP A 141 22.77 66.51 14.92
N VAL A 142 23.10 67.11 13.77
CA VAL A 142 24.16 66.58 12.88
C VAL A 142 25.51 66.58 13.59
N THR A 143 26.02 65.39 13.90
CA THR A 143 27.33 65.19 14.52
C THR A 143 28.46 65.45 13.53
N ALA A 144 29.61 65.92 14.02
CA ALA A 144 30.79 66.19 13.18
C ALA A 144 31.29 64.94 12.43
N SER A 145 31.01 63.73 12.95
CA SER A 145 31.32 62.45 12.31
C SER A 145 30.56 62.22 10.99
N VAL A 146 29.32 62.70 10.87
CA VAL A 146 28.53 62.63 9.63
C VAL A 146 29.21 63.43 8.52
N PHE A 147 29.73 64.61 8.84
CA PHE A 147 30.46 65.38 7.85
C PHE A 147 31.74 64.67 7.43
N VAL A 148 32.55 64.18 8.38
CA VAL A 148 33.79 63.44 8.09
C VAL A 148 33.54 62.26 7.16
N ASP A 149 32.48 61.49 7.39
CA ASP A 149 32.10 60.38 6.51
C ASP A 149 31.74 60.85 5.10
N LEU A 150 30.92 61.90 4.98
CA LEU A 150 30.51 62.45 3.69
C LEU A 150 31.68 63.05 2.89
N PHE A 151 32.70 63.59 3.57
CA PHE A 151 33.96 64.00 2.92
C PHE A 151 34.75 62.83 2.34
N GLY A 152 34.53 61.61 2.85
CA GLY A 152 35.13 60.38 2.35
C GLY A 152 34.70 59.98 0.94
N GLY A 153 33.72 60.67 0.34
CA GLY A 153 33.29 60.45 -1.04
C GLY A 153 32.82 59.01 -1.28
N ASP A 154 33.47 58.30 -2.21
CA ASP A 154 33.13 56.91 -2.54
C ASP A 154 33.48 55.91 -1.42
N HIS A 155 34.32 56.30 -0.47
CA HIS A 155 34.66 55.48 0.71
C HIS A 155 33.75 55.75 1.91
N SER A 156 32.85 56.74 1.82
CA SER A 156 31.83 57.03 2.83
C SER A 156 30.92 55.83 3.08
N ILE A 157 30.59 55.57 4.35
CA ILE A 157 29.57 54.59 4.72
C ILE A 157 28.23 54.97 4.07
N VAL A 158 27.87 56.25 4.08
CA VAL A 158 26.64 56.73 3.44
C VAL A 158 26.64 56.44 1.94
N SER A 159 27.74 56.71 1.23
CA SER A 159 27.85 56.46 -0.21
C SER A 159 27.80 54.96 -0.54
N LYS A 160 28.47 54.12 0.26
CA LYS A 160 28.46 52.65 0.05
C LYS A 160 27.11 52.01 0.32
N VAL A 161 26.36 52.51 1.30
CA VAL A 161 25.08 51.92 1.72
C VAL A 161 23.92 52.43 0.88
N PHE A 162 23.89 53.73 0.58
CA PHE A 162 22.75 54.38 -0.07
C PHE A 162 23.06 54.88 -1.49
N GLY A 163 24.29 54.68 -1.99
CA GLY A 163 24.75 55.25 -3.24
C GLY A 163 24.95 56.76 -3.16
N ASN A 164 25.34 57.36 -4.29
CA ASN A 164 25.51 58.81 -4.41
C ASN A 164 24.14 59.53 -4.42
N THR A 165 23.61 59.75 -3.22
CA THR A 165 22.25 60.28 -3.01
C THR A 165 22.31 61.74 -2.57
N ARG A 166 21.61 62.63 -3.29
CA ARG A 166 21.51 64.07 -2.93
C ARG A 166 20.54 64.37 -1.76
N ARG A 167 19.69 63.41 -1.37
CA ARG A 167 18.70 63.50 -0.27
C ARG A 167 18.60 62.19 0.51
N LEU A 168 19.08 62.15 1.74
CA LEU A 168 19.18 60.90 2.50
C LEU A 168 17.85 60.43 3.09
N GLN A 169 16.90 61.32 3.34
CA GLN A 169 15.60 61.03 3.96
C GLN A 169 15.80 60.29 5.29
N HIS A 170 16.36 60.99 6.28
CA HIS A 170 16.78 60.45 7.59
C HIS A 170 15.76 59.53 8.30
N HIS A 171 14.47 59.84 8.23
CA HIS A 171 13.42 59.02 8.85
C HIS A 171 13.01 57.75 8.08
N LYS A 172 13.52 57.55 6.85
CA LYS A 172 13.14 56.39 6.04
C LYS A 172 13.70 55.11 6.67
N PRO A 173 12.94 54.01 6.70
CA PRO A 173 13.44 52.73 7.20
C PRO A 173 14.53 52.16 6.29
N VAL A 174 15.40 51.36 6.90
CA VAL A 174 16.55 50.70 6.27
C VAL A 174 16.22 49.24 6.00
N THR A 175 16.63 48.71 4.84
CA THR A 175 16.48 47.27 4.53
C THR A 175 17.60 46.45 5.18
N LYS A 176 17.38 45.16 5.42
CA LYS A 176 18.40 44.26 5.95
C LYS A 176 19.66 44.22 5.07
N ALA A 177 19.52 44.32 3.75
CA ALA A 177 20.66 44.45 2.85
C ALA A 177 21.46 45.75 3.07
N GLN A 178 20.79 46.88 3.27
CA GLN A 178 21.44 48.17 3.57
C GLN A 178 22.13 48.15 4.93
N ALA A 179 21.47 47.55 5.93
CA ALA A 179 22.07 47.32 7.25
C ALA A 179 23.34 46.46 7.15
N ALA A 180 23.28 45.35 6.39
CA ALA A 180 24.44 44.49 6.15
C ALA A 180 25.58 45.23 5.43
N ALA A 181 25.27 46.01 4.40
CA ALA A 181 26.25 46.82 3.69
C ALA A 181 26.91 47.86 4.62
N ALA A 182 26.14 48.45 5.55
CA ALA A 182 26.67 49.41 6.52
C ALA A 182 27.63 48.74 7.50
N LEU A 183 27.30 47.54 7.97
CA LEU A 183 28.13 46.74 8.86
C LEU A 183 29.49 46.39 8.23
N THR A 184 29.52 46.03 6.95
CA THR A 184 30.74 45.66 6.24
C THR A 184 31.50 46.85 5.63
N SER A 185 31.04 48.09 5.86
CA SER A 185 31.66 49.31 5.33
C SER A 185 32.51 50.04 6.39
N GLY A 186 33.35 50.96 5.92
CA GLY A 186 34.33 51.67 6.75
C GLY A 186 35.50 50.77 7.12
N ARG A 187 36.05 50.91 8.33
CA ARG A 187 37.17 50.13 8.86
C ARG A 187 36.93 48.62 8.86
N MET A 188 35.67 48.22 9.03
CA MET A 188 35.32 46.81 9.10
C MET A 188 35.45 46.12 7.74
N GLU A 189 35.55 46.88 6.64
CA GLU A 189 35.69 46.35 5.29
C GLU A 189 36.96 45.52 5.11
N GLU A 190 38.11 46.04 5.54
CA GLU A 190 39.40 45.33 5.44
C GLU A 190 39.39 44.08 6.32
N VAL A 191 38.89 44.21 7.55
CA VAL A 191 38.81 43.11 8.52
C VAL A 191 37.91 41.98 8.02
N VAL A 192 36.73 42.31 7.49
CA VAL A 192 35.79 41.33 6.93
C VAL A 192 36.40 40.67 5.70
N ARG A 193 37.09 41.43 4.84
CA ARG A 193 37.77 40.89 3.65
C ARG A 193 38.88 39.91 4.03
N ASP A 194 39.71 40.23 5.01
CA ASP A 194 40.78 39.36 5.48
C ASP A 194 40.24 38.05 6.07
N GLU A 195 39.20 38.13 6.91
CA GLU A 195 38.56 36.92 7.45
C GLU A 195 37.86 36.09 6.37
N LEU A 196 37.27 36.73 5.35
CA LEU A 196 36.68 36.02 4.22
C LEU A 196 37.76 35.24 3.45
N ASN A 197 38.89 35.89 3.14
CA ASN A 197 40.02 35.26 2.45
C ASN A 197 40.60 34.10 3.28
N ARG A 198 40.71 34.26 4.60
CA ARG A 198 41.17 33.21 5.51
C ARG A 198 40.24 32.00 5.50
N LEU A 199 38.92 32.23 5.58
CA LEU A 199 37.91 31.17 5.52
C LEU A 199 37.88 30.47 4.17
N GLU A 200 38.07 31.21 3.06
CA GLU A 200 38.14 30.64 1.72
C GLU A 200 39.36 29.71 1.57
N ALA A 201 40.53 30.15 2.06
CA ALA A 201 41.75 29.33 2.07
C ALA A 201 41.59 28.06 2.93
N GLU A 202 40.99 28.17 4.12
CA GLU A 202 40.68 27.03 4.98
C GLU A 202 39.73 26.04 4.30
N ASN A 203 38.69 26.54 3.63
CA ASN A 203 37.75 25.70 2.90
C ASN A 203 38.40 25.01 1.69
N GLN A 204 39.25 25.71 0.93
CA GLN A 204 40.03 25.10 -0.14
C GLN A 204 40.96 23.99 0.37
N SER A 205 41.68 24.24 1.46
CA SER A 205 42.53 23.22 2.09
C SER A 205 41.72 21.99 2.51
N ARG A 206 40.54 22.18 3.11
CA ARG A 206 39.63 21.08 3.49
C ARG A 206 39.14 20.29 2.28
N LEU A 207 38.80 20.97 1.19
CA LEU A 207 38.38 20.32 -0.06
C LEU A 207 39.52 19.53 -0.70
N SER A 208 40.74 20.06 -0.70
CA SER A 208 41.94 19.35 -1.18
C SER A 208 42.22 18.10 -0.36
N ALA A 209 42.22 18.20 0.98
CA ALA A 209 42.42 17.04 1.85
C ALA A 209 41.34 15.97 1.65
N MET A 210 40.08 16.37 1.42
CA MET A 210 39.01 15.43 1.09
C MET A 210 39.21 14.77 -0.27
N GLY A 211 39.72 15.52 -1.25
CA GLY A 211 40.10 14.98 -2.56
C GLY A 211 41.21 13.93 -2.45
N GLU A 212 42.26 14.22 -1.68
CA GLU A 212 43.37 13.28 -1.42
C GLU A 212 42.89 12.00 -0.73
N MET A 213 42.05 12.13 0.32
CA MET A 213 41.46 10.96 0.99
C MET A 213 40.61 10.12 0.03
N MET A 214 39.82 10.77 -0.83
CA MET A 214 39.00 10.07 -1.83
C MET A 214 39.88 9.36 -2.87
N GLU A 215 40.94 10.01 -3.34
CA GLU A 215 41.90 9.43 -4.28
C GLU A 215 42.65 8.25 -3.66
N GLU A 216 43.12 8.36 -2.41
CA GLU A 216 43.71 7.22 -1.69
C GLU A 216 42.73 6.06 -1.56
N LEU A 217 41.46 6.34 -1.23
CA LEU A 217 40.43 5.32 -1.08
C LEU A 217 40.12 4.61 -2.42
N ILE A 218 40.14 5.35 -3.52
CA ILE A 218 39.99 4.80 -4.87
C ILE A 218 41.23 3.99 -5.26
N ASN A 219 42.43 4.52 -5.02
CA ASN A 219 43.72 3.89 -5.37
C ASN A 219 43.97 2.59 -4.59
N ARG A 220 43.54 2.52 -3.33
CA ARG A 220 43.55 1.27 -2.55
C ARG A 220 42.73 0.18 -3.23
N GLY A 221 41.69 0.54 -3.97
CA GLY A 221 40.84 -0.41 -4.67
C GLY A 221 39.98 -1.28 -3.74
N ASP A 222 40.09 -1.13 -2.42
CA ASP A 222 39.40 -1.94 -1.41
C ASP A 222 37.88 -1.95 -1.63
N ILE A 223 37.30 -0.78 -1.97
CA ILE A 223 35.87 -0.66 -2.27
C ILE A 223 35.51 -1.45 -3.52
N LYS A 224 36.31 -1.30 -4.59
CA LYS A 224 36.09 -2.02 -5.84
C LYS A 224 36.17 -3.53 -5.62
N GLN A 225 37.21 -4.00 -4.93
CA GLN A 225 37.40 -5.41 -4.62
C GLN A 225 36.27 -5.96 -3.74
N TYR A 226 35.84 -5.20 -2.72
CA TYR A 226 34.71 -5.58 -1.87
C TYR A 226 33.43 -5.79 -2.69
N TRP A 227 33.12 -4.87 -3.61
CA TRP A 227 31.94 -4.99 -4.47
C TRP A 227 32.08 -6.10 -5.50
N GLU A 228 33.25 -6.30 -6.10
CA GLU A 228 33.51 -7.42 -7.02
C GLU A 228 33.28 -8.77 -6.33
N VAL A 229 33.81 -8.94 -5.10
CA VAL A 229 33.58 -10.16 -4.30
C VAL A 229 32.10 -10.34 -3.98
N LYS A 230 31.41 -9.26 -3.59
CA LYS A 230 29.99 -9.32 -3.25
C LYS A 230 29.11 -9.62 -4.46
N ILE A 231 29.40 -9.02 -5.62
CA ILE A 231 28.71 -9.29 -6.89
C ILE A 231 28.93 -10.75 -7.29
N LYS A 232 30.16 -11.25 -7.21
CA LYS A 232 30.46 -12.64 -7.54
C LYS A 232 29.70 -13.61 -6.63
N LYS A 233 29.65 -13.34 -5.32
CA LYS A 233 28.88 -14.15 -4.37
C LYS A 233 27.38 -14.19 -4.70
N GLU A 234 26.79 -13.05 -5.09
CA GLU A 234 25.38 -13.02 -5.49
C GLU A 234 25.14 -13.68 -6.86
N GLN A 235 26.11 -13.61 -7.79
CA GLN A 235 26.05 -14.39 -9.04
C GLN A 235 26.08 -15.89 -8.76
N ASP A 236 26.99 -16.36 -7.90
CA ASP A 236 27.08 -17.77 -7.51
C ASP A 236 25.77 -18.26 -6.88
N ARG A 237 25.16 -17.47 -5.98
CA ARG A 237 23.81 -17.75 -5.44
C ARG A 237 22.74 -17.79 -6.51
N GLY A 238 22.81 -16.90 -7.50
CA GLY A 238 21.90 -16.89 -8.65
C GLY A 238 21.97 -18.20 -9.44
N PHE A 239 23.18 -18.69 -9.72
CA PHE A 239 23.40 -19.97 -10.40
C PHE A 239 22.88 -21.17 -9.58
N GLU A 240 23.07 -21.18 -8.26
CA GLU A 240 22.53 -22.24 -7.39
C GLU A 240 20.99 -22.27 -7.44
N VAL A 241 20.34 -21.12 -7.35
CA VAL A 241 18.88 -21.02 -7.42
C VAL A 241 18.36 -21.42 -8.80
N GLU A 242 19.03 -21.01 -9.88
CA GLU A 242 18.67 -21.40 -11.25
C GLU A 242 18.77 -22.92 -11.44
N LYS A 243 19.84 -23.54 -10.92
CA LYS A 243 19.99 -24.99 -10.94
C LYS A 243 18.85 -25.69 -10.19
N HIS A 244 18.53 -25.24 -8.97
CA HIS A 244 17.40 -25.79 -8.21
C HIS A 244 16.07 -25.61 -8.94
N LEU A 245 15.85 -24.48 -9.62
CA LEU A 245 14.65 -24.25 -10.40
C LEU A 245 14.57 -25.21 -11.60
N GLN A 246 15.69 -25.47 -12.29
CA GLN A 246 15.74 -26.47 -13.36
C GLN A 246 15.45 -27.88 -12.85
N ASP A 247 15.99 -28.26 -11.69
CA ASP A 247 15.74 -29.56 -11.06
C ASP A 247 14.24 -29.72 -10.73
N VAL A 248 13.62 -28.72 -10.09
CA VAL A 248 12.18 -28.74 -9.75
C VAL A 248 11.29 -28.78 -11.01
N LEU A 249 11.66 -28.04 -12.07
CA LEU A 249 10.92 -28.11 -13.34
C LEU A 249 11.02 -29.49 -13.99
N HIS A 250 12.17 -30.15 -13.87
CA HIS A 250 12.34 -31.51 -14.36
C HIS A 250 11.49 -32.52 -13.56
N GLU A 251 11.49 -32.42 -12.23
CA GLU A 251 10.62 -33.23 -11.37
C GLU A 251 9.14 -33.03 -11.70
N LEU A 252 8.71 -31.76 -11.87
CA LEU A 252 7.33 -31.44 -12.26
C LEU A 252 6.96 -32.03 -13.62
N ALA A 253 7.88 -32.02 -14.58
CA ALA A 253 7.65 -32.63 -15.89
C ALA A 253 7.48 -34.16 -15.77
N ASN A 254 8.30 -34.82 -14.95
CA ASN A 254 8.20 -36.26 -14.72
C ASN A 254 6.85 -36.61 -14.06
N GLU A 255 6.48 -35.90 -12.98
CA GLU A 255 5.20 -36.08 -12.29
C GLU A 255 4.01 -35.89 -13.24
N ARG A 256 4.06 -34.87 -14.10
CA ARG A 256 3.03 -34.67 -15.13
C ARG A 256 2.91 -35.87 -16.05
N THR A 257 4.03 -36.44 -16.52
CA THR A 257 3.98 -37.62 -17.38
C THR A 257 3.45 -38.85 -16.65
N ASP A 258 3.69 -38.97 -15.35
CA ASP A 258 3.18 -40.07 -14.55
C ASP A 258 1.67 -39.94 -14.30
N GLN A 259 1.18 -38.72 -14.04
CA GLN A 259 -0.25 -38.43 -13.99
C GLN A 259 -0.95 -38.69 -15.33
N GLU A 260 -0.33 -38.33 -16.46
CA GLU A 260 -0.88 -38.61 -17.79
C GLU A 260 -0.99 -40.12 -18.06
N LYS A 261 -0.03 -40.94 -17.57
CA LYS A 261 -0.12 -42.41 -17.63
C LYS A 261 -1.24 -42.94 -16.75
N GLU A 262 -1.34 -42.47 -15.51
CA GLU A 262 -2.41 -42.89 -14.58
C GLU A 262 -3.80 -42.58 -15.15
N ILE A 263 -4.00 -41.39 -15.70
CA ILE A 263 -5.25 -41.03 -16.38
C ILE A 263 -5.52 -41.95 -17.57
N ALA A 264 -4.49 -42.28 -18.37
CA ALA A 264 -4.66 -43.19 -19.50
C ALA A 264 -5.07 -44.60 -19.05
N ASP A 265 -4.54 -45.09 -17.93
CA ASP A 265 -4.90 -46.39 -17.37
C ASP A 265 -6.30 -46.39 -16.77
N LEU A 266 -6.69 -45.35 -16.03
CA LEU A 266 -8.06 -45.16 -15.54
C LEU A 266 -9.08 -45.08 -16.69
N LEU A 267 -8.73 -44.42 -17.81
CA LEU A 267 -9.59 -44.38 -18.99
C LEU A 267 -9.78 -45.76 -19.64
N LYS A 268 -8.73 -46.59 -19.68
CA LYS A 268 -8.83 -47.98 -20.15
C LYS A 268 -9.75 -48.78 -19.24
N GLU A 269 -9.58 -48.69 -17.91
CA GLU A 269 -10.43 -49.38 -16.94
C GLU A 269 -11.88 -48.95 -17.07
N LYS A 270 -12.14 -47.64 -17.15
CA LYS A 270 -13.49 -47.10 -17.40
C LYS A 270 -14.11 -47.68 -18.68
N SER A 271 -13.36 -47.73 -19.78
CA SER A 271 -13.85 -48.32 -21.04
C SER A 271 -14.10 -49.83 -20.94
N ALA A 272 -13.38 -50.54 -20.07
CA ALA A 272 -13.60 -51.95 -19.79
C ALA A 272 -14.90 -52.16 -19.00
N LEU A 273 -15.11 -51.36 -17.95
CA LEU A 273 -16.33 -51.37 -17.14
C LEU A 273 -17.57 -50.98 -17.96
N GLU A 274 -17.46 -49.99 -18.85
CA GLU A 274 -18.57 -49.60 -19.75
C GLU A 274 -18.98 -50.76 -20.67
N ARG A 275 -18.02 -51.53 -21.19
CA ARG A 275 -18.30 -52.73 -21.99
C ARG A 275 -18.97 -53.83 -21.17
N GLN A 276 -18.46 -54.12 -19.97
CA GLN A 276 -19.09 -55.08 -19.07
C GLN A 276 -20.52 -54.66 -18.71
N ASN A 277 -20.76 -53.37 -18.46
CA ASN A 277 -22.09 -52.86 -18.19
C ASN A 277 -23.03 -53.00 -19.40
N GLN A 278 -22.55 -52.76 -20.62
CA GLN A 278 -23.32 -53.01 -21.85
C GLN A 278 -23.71 -54.48 -21.98
N GLU A 279 -22.78 -55.41 -21.70
CA GLU A 279 -23.07 -56.85 -21.68
C GLU A 279 -24.13 -57.21 -20.64
N LEU A 280 -24.03 -56.66 -19.42
CA LEU A 280 -25.05 -56.87 -18.37
C LEU A 280 -26.42 -56.31 -18.77
N VAL A 281 -26.48 -55.17 -19.46
CA VAL A 281 -27.73 -54.61 -19.99
C VAL A 281 -28.33 -55.53 -21.06
N CYS A 282 -27.51 -56.07 -21.96
CA CYS A 282 -27.96 -57.04 -22.97
C CYS A 282 -28.50 -58.33 -22.31
N LEU A 283 -27.75 -58.92 -21.38
CA LEU A 283 -28.17 -60.11 -20.64
C LEU A 283 -29.47 -59.87 -19.87
N ARG A 284 -29.62 -58.70 -19.24
CA ARG A 284 -30.87 -58.33 -18.57
C ARG A 284 -32.03 -58.30 -19.55
N SER A 285 -31.87 -57.69 -20.72
CA SER A 285 -32.93 -57.66 -21.75
C SER A 285 -33.27 -59.05 -22.30
N GLU A 286 -32.29 -59.95 -22.39
CA GLU A 286 -32.53 -61.34 -22.81
C GLU A 286 -33.30 -62.12 -21.74
N VAL A 287 -32.96 -61.93 -20.47
CA VAL A 287 -33.68 -62.49 -19.33
C VAL A 287 -35.12 -61.97 -19.28
N ASP A 288 -35.32 -60.67 -19.43
CA ASP A 288 -36.66 -60.07 -19.52
C ASP A 288 -37.46 -60.69 -20.68
N GLY A 289 -36.83 -60.86 -21.85
CA GLY A 289 -37.45 -61.55 -22.99
C GLY A 289 -37.72 -63.04 -22.77
N MET A 290 -36.90 -63.74 -21.97
CA MET A 290 -37.19 -65.12 -21.54
C MET A 290 -38.37 -65.17 -20.59
N TYR A 291 -38.48 -64.24 -19.64
CA TYR A 291 -39.62 -64.13 -18.74
C TYR A 291 -40.91 -63.90 -19.52
N ASP A 292 -40.91 -63.00 -20.50
CA ASP A 292 -42.08 -62.75 -21.36
C ASP A 292 -42.49 -64.01 -22.15
N ARG A 293 -41.52 -64.75 -22.72
CA ARG A 293 -41.79 -66.02 -23.43
C ARG A 293 -42.36 -67.09 -22.50
N LEU A 294 -41.78 -67.23 -21.31
CA LEU A 294 -42.27 -68.18 -20.31
C LEU A 294 -43.69 -67.83 -19.86
N ALA A 295 -44.01 -66.54 -19.73
CA ALA A 295 -45.35 -66.08 -19.42
C ALA A 295 -46.34 -66.44 -20.54
N THR A 296 -45.95 -66.30 -21.82
CA THR A 296 -46.80 -66.72 -22.96
C THR A 296 -46.96 -68.23 -23.04
N GLU A 297 -45.90 -69.01 -22.86
CA GLU A 297 -45.97 -70.48 -22.85
C GLU A 297 -46.83 -70.98 -21.69
N SER A 298 -46.72 -70.36 -20.50
CA SER A 298 -47.58 -70.71 -19.37
C SER A 298 -49.06 -70.43 -19.67
N LEU A 299 -49.37 -69.32 -20.36
CA LEU A 299 -50.74 -69.04 -20.81
C LEU A 299 -51.23 -70.08 -21.84
N GLU A 300 -50.39 -70.50 -22.77
CA GLU A 300 -50.72 -71.56 -23.73
C GLU A 300 -50.94 -72.91 -23.05
N VAL A 301 -50.07 -73.30 -22.11
CA VAL A 301 -50.23 -74.53 -21.31
C VAL A 301 -51.54 -74.49 -20.52
N MET A 302 -51.87 -73.37 -19.87
CA MET A 302 -53.14 -73.22 -19.17
C MET A 302 -54.35 -73.38 -20.11
N ALA A 303 -54.26 -72.89 -21.35
CA ALA A 303 -55.30 -73.06 -22.36
C ALA A 303 -55.40 -74.52 -22.86
N ASP A 304 -54.27 -75.20 -23.03
CA ASP A 304 -54.22 -76.62 -23.39
C ASP A 304 -54.74 -77.52 -22.26
N GLU A 305 -54.45 -77.19 -21.00
CA GLU A 305 -55.03 -77.85 -19.82
C GLU A 305 -56.56 -77.73 -19.82
N GLU A 306 -57.11 -76.54 -20.09
CA GLU A 306 -58.56 -76.33 -20.21
C GLU A 306 -59.16 -77.15 -21.37
N ASN A 307 -58.47 -77.21 -22.52
CA ASN A 307 -58.89 -78.02 -23.66
C ASN A 307 -58.85 -79.52 -23.36
N LEU A 308 -57.83 -80.00 -22.65
CA LEU A 308 -57.70 -81.39 -22.23
C LEU A 308 -58.76 -81.76 -21.19
N GLU A 309 -59.06 -80.88 -20.24
CA GLU A 309 -60.14 -81.08 -19.28
C GLU A 309 -61.48 -81.23 -19.99
N LYS A 310 -61.74 -80.38 -20.99
CA LYS A 310 -62.91 -80.50 -21.87
C LYS A 310 -62.94 -81.83 -22.61
N LEU A 311 -61.85 -82.25 -23.24
CA LEU A 311 -61.79 -83.52 -23.98
C LEU A 311 -61.94 -84.74 -23.06
N SER A 312 -61.37 -84.68 -21.86
CA SER A 312 -61.52 -85.70 -20.82
C SER A 312 -62.99 -85.81 -20.38
N SER A 313 -63.66 -84.68 -20.17
CA SER A 313 -65.10 -84.64 -19.86
C SER A 313 -65.94 -85.25 -21.00
N ASP A 314 -65.62 -84.94 -22.25
CA ASP A 314 -66.28 -85.51 -23.44
C ASP A 314 -66.04 -87.02 -23.57
N MET A 315 -64.81 -87.49 -23.33
CA MET A 315 -64.46 -88.91 -23.36
C MET A 315 -65.15 -89.69 -22.24
N SER A 316 -65.23 -89.12 -21.03
CA SER A 316 -65.96 -89.71 -19.91
C SER A 316 -67.45 -89.86 -20.23
N SER A 317 -68.07 -88.82 -20.79
CA SER A 317 -69.46 -88.85 -21.27
C SER A 317 -69.68 -89.93 -22.34
N LYS A 318 -68.79 -90.03 -23.34
CA LYS A 318 -68.86 -91.10 -24.36
C LYS A 318 -68.68 -92.49 -23.76
N HIS A 319 -67.74 -92.66 -22.83
CA HIS A 319 -67.51 -93.94 -22.16
C HIS A 319 -68.74 -94.37 -21.34
N GLN A 320 -69.38 -93.41 -20.66
CA GLN A 320 -70.66 -93.62 -19.98
C GLN A 320 -71.74 -94.08 -20.97
N ALA A 321 -71.91 -93.37 -22.09
CA ALA A 321 -72.87 -93.75 -23.14
C ALA A 321 -72.61 -95.15 -23.73
N VAL A 322 -71.35 -95.54 -23.91
CA VAL A 322 -70.99 -96.90 -24.38
C VAL A 322 -71.32 -97.95 -23.32
N THR A 323 -71.11 -97.63 -22.05
CA THR A 323 -71.43 -98.53 -20.93
C THR A 323 -72.94 -98.73 -20.82
N GLU A 324 -73.72 -97.66 -21.01
CA GLU A 324 -75.18 -97.72 -21.14
C GLU A 324 -75.59 -98.58 -22.34
N ALA A 325 -75.04 -98.35 -23.53
CA ALA A 325 -75.32 -99.16 -24.72
C ALA A 325 -74.97 -100.65 -24.54
N LYS A 326 -73.84 -100.94 -23.88
CA LYS A 326 -73.45 -102.30 -23.51
C LYS A 326 -74.50 -102.94 -22.60
N SER A 327 -75.00 -102.22 -21.59
CA SER A 327 -76.03 -102.73 -20.69
C SER A 327 -77.34 -103.04 -21.43
N TYR A 328 -77.73 -102.21 -22.42
CA TYR A 328 -78.89 -102.48 -23.29
C TYR A 328 -78.69 -103.75 -24.13
N LEU A 329 -77.52 -103.92 -24.75
CA LEU A 329 -77.22 -105.12 -25.55
C LEU A 329 -77.13 -106.39 -24.69
N GLU A 330 -76.64 -106.30 -23.46
CA GLU A 330 -76.66 -107.41 -22.52
C GLU A 330 -78.09 -107.82 -22.15
N ALA A 331 -78.98 -106.84 -21.92
CA ALA A 331 -80.41 -107.10 -21.71
C ALA A 331 -81.09 -107.73 -22.95
N GLU A 332 -80.75 -107.26 -24.16
CA GLU A 332 -81.27 -107.83 -25.41
C GLU A 332 -80.76 -109.26 -25.63
N LYS A 333 -79.49 -109.54 -25.32
CA LYS A 333 -78.93 -110.89 -25.34
C LYS A 333 -79.64 -111.80 -24.36
N GLU A 334 -79.92 -111.34 -23.13
CA GLU A 334 -80.72 -112.11 -22.16
C GLU A 334 -82.13 -112.40 -22.70
N ALA A 335 -82.80 -111.39 -23.27
CA ALA A 335 -84.10 -111.57 -23.90
C ALA A 335 -84.07 -112.61 -25.04
N LEU A 336 -83.04 -112.60 -25.89
CA LEU A 336 -82.84 -113.59 -26.94
C LEU A 336 -82.58 -114.99 -26.39
N THR A 337 -81.82 -115.13 -25.30
CA THR A 337 -81.64 -116.45 -24.65
C THR A 337 -82.94 -116.98 -24.07
N MET A 338 -83.76 -116.12 -23.47
CA MET A 338 -85.10 -116.47 -23.01
C MET A 338 -85.99 -116.94 -24.17
N LEU A 339 -86.00 -116.18 -25.29
CA LEU A 339 -86.73 -116.52 -26.51
C LEU A 339 -86.29 -117.87 -27.11
N ARG A 340 -84.98 -118.11 -27.18
CA ARG A 340 -84.42 -119.38 -27.65
C ARG A 340 -84.89 -120.55 -26.77
N SER A 341 -84.82 -120.41 -25.45
CA SER A 341 -85.26 -121.45 -24.52
C SER A 341 -86.76 -121.77 -24.67
N TRP A 342 -87.57 -120.76 -25.00
CA TRP A 342 -89.00 -120.92 -25.28
C TRP A 342 -89.25 -121.66 -26.59
N VAL A 343 -88.54 -121.31 -27.67
CA VAL A 343 -88.64 -122.00 -28.97
C VAL A 343 -88.21 -123.48 -28.85
N GLU A 344 -87.13 -123.76 -28.11
CA GLU A 344 -86.67 -125.12 -27.86
C GLU A 344 -87.72 -125.95 -27.09
N GLN A 345 -88.44 -125.35 -26.13
CA GLN A 345 -89.56 -126.00 -25.42
C GLN A 345 -90.77 -126.24 -26.31
N GLU A 346 -91.14 -125.29 -27.19
CA GLU A 346 -92.28 -125.44 -28.09
C GLU A 346 -92.00 -126.52 -29.17
N ALA A 347 -90.78 -126.59 -29.67
CA ALA A 347 -90.34 -127.66 -30.58
C ALA A 347 -90.47 -129.06 -29.95
N ALA A 348 -90.15 -129.20 -28.66
CA ALA A 348 -90.35 -130.45 -27.93
C ALA A 348 -91.83 -130.86 -27.83
N ARG A 349 -92.75 -129.92 -27.57
CA ARG A 349 -94.21 -130.18 -27.55
C ARG A 349 -94.75 -130.59 -28.92
N VAL A 350 -94.24 -129.99 -30.00
CA VAL A 350 -94.61 -130.35 -31.37
C VAL A 350 -94.12 -131.76 -31.72
N HIS A 351 -92.93 -132.14 -31.27
CA HIS A 351 -92.40 -133.49 -31.45
C HIS A 351 -93.25 -134.55 -30.73
N GLU A 352 -93.67 -134.29 -29.49
CA GLU A 352 -94.60 -135.16 -28.76
C GLU A 352 -95.96 -135.32 -29.48
N ARG A 353 -96.49 -134.24 -30.06
CA ARG A 353 -97.72 -134.30 -30.87
C ARG A 353 -97.56 -135.13 -32.14
N ALA A 354 -96.39 -135.07 -32.79
CA ALA A 354 -96.10 -135.85 -33.98
C ALA A 354 -96.05 -137.37 -33.69
N GLU A 355 -95.43 -137.78 -32.58
CA GLU A 355 -95.40 -139.20 -32.19
C GLU A 355 -96.79 -139.77 -31.85
N VAL A 356 -97.68 -138.95 -31.28
CA VAL A 356 -99.07 -139.35 -30.99
C VAL A 356 -99.86 -139.62 -32.27
N LEU A 357 -99.62 -138.84 -33.33
CA LEU A 357 -100.27 -139.03 -34.64
C LEU A 357 -99.75 -140.27 -35.39
N GLU A 358 -98.47 -140.59 -35.26
CA GLU A 358 -97.88 -141.78 -35.89
C GLU A 358 -98.41 -143.10 -35.31
N ARG A 359 -98.75 -143.12 -34.01
CA ARG A 359 -99.37 -144.28 -33.33
C ARG A 359 -100.85 -144.48 -33.72
N ALA A 360 -101.54 -143.45 -34.20
CA ALA A 360 -102.93 -143.54 -34.65
C ALA A 360 -103.05 -144.20 -36.04
N VAL A 361 -102.08 -143.99 -36.93
CA VAL A 361 -102.11 -144.50 -38.31
C VAL A 361 -101.84 -146.01 -38.41
N ARG A 362 -101.11 -146.61 -37.45
CA ARG A 362 -100.84 -148.06 -37.44
C ARG A 362 -102.05 -148.94 -37.06
N ARG A 363 -103.18 -148.37 -36.61
CA ARG A 363 -104.39 -149.13 -36.18
C ARG A 363 -105.44 -149.38 -37.26
N TRP A 364 -105.28 -148.90 -38.49
CA TRP A 364 -106.29 -149.02 -39.56
C TRP A 364 -105.82 -149.89 -40.74
N ARG A 365 -105.36 -151.12 -40.45
CA ARG A 365 -105.09 -152.13 -41.49
C ARG A 365 -105.75 -153.47 -41.11
N VAL A 366 -106.75 -153.91 -41.88
CA VAL A 366 -107.36 -155.26 -41.86
C VAL A 366 -107.40 -155.81 -43.31
N PRO A 367 -107.13 -157.12 -43.54
CA PRO A 367 -107.05 -157.76 -44.86
C PRO A 367 -108.34 -158.55 -45.23
N ALA A 368 -108.63 -158.70 -46.54
CA ALA A 368 -109.45 -159.78 -47.13
C ALA A 368 -109.45 -159.67 -48.67
N ASP A 369 -109.72 -160.81 -49.32
CA ASP A 369 -109.95 -161.05 -50.74
C ASP A 369 -111.01 -160.14 -51.41
#